data_AF-A0A974P4A4-F1
#
_entry.id   AF-A0A974P4A4-F1
#
_cell.length_a   1.000
_cell.length_b   1.000
_cell.length_c   1.000
_cell.angle_alpha   90.00
_cell.angle_beta   90.00
_cell.angle_gamma   90.00
#
_symmetry.space_group_name_H-M   'P 1'
#
loop_
_entity.id
_entity.type
_entity.pdbx_description
1 polymer ?
#
loop_
_entity_poly.entity_id
_entity_poly.type
_entity_poly.pdbx_seq_one_letter_code
_entity_poly.pdbx_strand_id
1 'polypeptide(L)'
;MLAWFFKHTLTSSDQASDSRLNLVSAKLDGLPPTTIILAEIDPLHDDGAHLADRLKAAGVTVDVKEYAGVTHEFFGMGSVVADAKAAETYAADKLKAAFGLSPHDLTSPAGDRRRRPGARGNRPRTGARPRFRRRRR
;
A
#
# COMPACT_ATOMS: atom_id res chain seq x y z
N MET A 1 14.20 -13.05 -23.33
CA MET A 1 12.82 -13.23 -22.82
C MET A 1 12.06 -11.90 -22.79
N LEU A 2 12.55 -10.86 -22.10
CA LEU A 2 11.90 -9.54 -22.02
C LEU A 2 11.60 -8.90 -23.38
N ALA A 3 12.53 -8.92 -24.34
CA ALA A 3 12.29 -8.41 -25.69
C ALA A 3 11.11 -9.09 -26.41
N TRP A 4 10.85 -10.37 -26.12
CA TRP A 4 9.68 -11.06 -26.65
C TRP A 4 8.39 -10.55 -25.99
N PHE A 5 8.38 -10.34 -24.66
CA PHE A 5 7.24 -9.74 -23.98
C PHE A 5 6.93 -8.35 -24.53
N PHE A 6 7.94 -7.47 -24.63
CA PHE A 6 7.77 -6.14 -25.21
C PHE A 6 7.19 -6.17 -26.63
N LYS A 7 7.66 -7.09 -27.49
CA LYS A 7 7.13 -7.26 -28.85
C LYS A 7 5.64 -7.59 -28.89
N HIS A 8 5.11 -8.29 -27.88
CA HIS A 8 3.71 -8.73 -27.85
C HIS A 8 2.81 -7.84 -26.99
N THR A 9 3.38 -7.03 -26.10
CA THR A 9 2.64 -6.04 -25.31
C THR A 9 2.51 -4.69 -26.01
N LEU A 10 3.53 -4.28 -26.76
CA LEU A 10 3.52 -2.99 -27.46
C LEU A 10 2.91 -3.14 -28.85
N THR A 11 1.97 -2.26 -29.20
CA THR A 11 1.42 -2.16 -30.56
C THR A 11 2.31 -1.33 -31.48
N SER A 12 3.15 -0.45 -30.92
CA SER A 12 4.19 0.30 -31.64
C SER A 12 5.38 0.61 -30.72
N SER A 13 6.56 0.86 -31.29
CA SER A 13 7.78 1.17 -30.53
C SER A 13 7.67 2.44 -29.68
N ASP A 14 6.90 3.42 -30.13
CA ASP A 14 6.79 4.73 -29.46
C ASP A 14 6.14 4.61 -28.07
N GLN A 15 5.32 3.58 -27.86
CA GLN A 15 4.68 3.31 -26.58
C GLN A 15 5.68 2.97 -25.48
N ALA A 16 6.89 2.52 -25.80
CA ALA A 16 7.91 2.23 -24.80
C ALA A 16 8.30 3.45 -23.95
N SER A 17 8.05 4.67 -24.46
CA SER A 17 8.29 5.93 -23.75
C SER A 17 7.12 6.39 -22.88
N ASP A 18 5.96 5.74 -22.96
CA ASP A 18 4.78 6.10 -22.18
C ASP A 18 5.05 5.90 -20.69
N SER A 19 4.83 6.94 -19.89
CA SER A 19 5.00 6.93 -18.42
C SER A 19 4.21 5.86 -17.69
N ARG A 20 3.15 5.28 -18.31
CA ARG A 20 2.38 4.16 -17.75
C ARG A 20 3.12 2.82 -17.86
N LEU A 21 4.14 2.74 -18.73
CA LEU A 21 4.98 1.56 -18.94
C LEU A 21 6.39 1.81 -18.39
N ASN A 22 6.96 2.97 -18.71
CA ASN A 22 8.24 3.41 -18.18
C ASN A 22 8.04 4.24 -16.91
N LEU A 23 7.83 3.55 -15.79
CA LEU A 23 7.60 4.20 -14.48
C LEU A 23 8.82 4.99 -14.01
N VAL A 24 10.02 4.62 -14.45
CA VAL A 24 11.26 5.34 -14.12
C VAL A 24 11.22 6.77 -14.62
N SER A 25 10.68 7.02 -15.82
CA SER A 25 10.57 8.38 -16.37
C SER A 25 9.30 9.11 -15.92
N ALA A 26 8.40 8.43 -15.21
CA ALA A 26 7.11 8.99 -14.80
C ALA A 26 7.24 10.02 -13.66
N LYS A 27 6.13 10.73 -13.44
CA LYS A 27 5.92 11.61 -12.29
C LYS A 27 5.51 10.76 -11.08
N LEU A 28 6.31 10.79 -10.01
CA LEU A 28 6.19 9.86 -8.87
C LEU A 28 5.83 10.55 -7.53
N ASP A 29 5.68 11.88 -7.50
CA ASP A 29 5.28 12.60 -6.29
C ASP A 29 3.86 12.26 -5.85
N GLY A 30 3.64 12.26 -4.53
CA GLY A 30 2.34 12.01 -3.93
C GLY A 30 1.88 10.55 -3.95
N LEU A 31 2.72 9.61 -4.40
CA LEU A 31 2.44 8.19 -4.34
C LEU A 31 2.45 7.67 -2.88
N PRO A 32 1.67 6.61 -2.59
CA PRO A 32 1.63 6.03 -1.25
C PRO A 32 2.96 5.37 -0.86
N PRO A 33 3.19 5.13 0.44
CA PRO A 33 4.32 4.31 0.89
C PRO A 33 4.40 3.01 0.10
N THR A 34 5.57 2.72 -0.43
CA THR A 34 5.78 1.62 -1.39
C THR A 34 6.76 0.62 -0.82
N THR A 35 6.45 -0.67 -0.94
CA THR A 35 7.39 -1.76 -0.65
C THR A 35 7.82 -2.40 -1.97
N ILE A 36 9.12 -2.53 -2.19
CA ILE A 36 9.72 -3.20 -3.34
C ILE A 36 10.46 -4.44 -2.84
N ILE A 37 10.17 -5.59 -3.45
CA ILE A 37 10.85 -6.86 -3.18
C ILE A 37 11.65 -7.22 -4.42
N LEU A 38 12.95 -7.47 -4.24
CA LEU A 38 13.88 -7.81 -5.31
C LEU A 38 14.40 -9.24 -5.14
N ALA A 39 14.61 -9.92 -6.25
CA ALA A 39 15.37 -11.16 -6.32
C ALA A 39 16.78 -10.86 -6.82
N GLU A 40 17.81 -11.37 -6.14
CA GLU A 40 19.22 -11.13 -6.53
C GLU A 40 19.54 -11.64 -7.95
N ILE A 41 18.97 -12.78 -8.35
CA ILE A 41 19.24 -13.41 -9.64
C ILE A 41 18.09 -13.11 -10.62
N ASP A 42 17.83 -11.83 -10.85
CA ASP A 42 16.72 -11.34 -11.68
C ASP A 42 17.20 -10.34 -12.75
N PRO A 43 16.92 -10.54 -14.05
CA PRO A 43 17.22 -9.52 -15.08
C PRO A 43 16.52 -8.18 -14.87
N LEU A 44 15.45 -8.10 -14.06
CA LEU A 44 14.74 -6.88 -13.70
C LEU A 44 15.21 -6.28 -12.37
N HIS A 45 16.22 -6.86 -11.73
CA HIS A 45 16.73 -6.41 -10.43
C HIS A 45 17.06 -4.92 -10.44
N ASP A 46 17.90 -4.48 -11.38
CA ASP A 46 18.40 -3.11 -11.45
C ASP A 46 17.29 -2.12 -11.81
N ASP A 47 16.31 -2.51 -12.64
CA ASP A 47 15.15 -1.69 -12.93
C ASP A 47 14.31 -1.44 -11.67
N GLY A 48 14.13 -2.47 -10.84
CA GLY A 48 13.45 -2.36 -9.55
C GLY A 48 14.22 -1.49 -8.54
N ALA A 49 15.54 -1.66 -8.46
CA ALA A 49 16.40 -0.81 -7.64
C ALA A 49 16.35 0.66 -8.09
N HIS A 50 16.40 0.90 -9.40
CA HIS A 50 16.32 2.24 -9.98
C HIS A 50 14.97 2.90 -9.72
N LEU A 51 13.87 2.16 -9.83
CA LEU A 51 12.54 2.66 -9.47
C LEU A 51 12.47 3.04 -7.98
N ALA A 52 13.08 2.26 -7.09
CA ALA A 52 13.13 2.57 -5.67
C ALA A 52 13.83 3.91 -5.41
N ASP A 53 14.97 4.15 -6.07
CA ASP A 53 15.71 5.40 -5.94
C ASP A 53 14.93 6.59 -6.49
N ARG A 54 14.25 6.42 -7.62
CA ARG A 54 13.36 7.44 -8.20
C ARG A 54 12.20 7.79 -7.27
N LEU A 55 11.55 6.80 -6.65
CA LEU A 55 10.48 7.00 -5.69
C LEU A 55 10.98 7.74 -4.43
N LYS A 56 12.13 7.34 -3.88
CA LYS A 56 12.76 8.01 -2.73
C LYS A 56 13.10 9.47 -3.07
N ALA A 57 13.66 9.72 -4.25
CA ALA A 57 13.98 11.06 -4.73
C ALA A 57 12.73 11.94 -4.89
N ALA A 58 11.58 11.34 -5.19
CA ALA A 58 10.28 12.01 -5.24
C ALA A 58 9.62 12.21 -3.86
N GLY A 59 10.30 11.84 -2.77
CA GLY A 59 9.81 12.00 -1.39
C GLY A 59 8.85 10.89 -0.93
N VAL A 60 8.73 9.79 -1.68
CA VAL A 60 7.91 8.64 -1.30
C VAL A 60 8.64 7.83 -0.23
N THR A 61 7.91 7.35 0.78
CA THR A 61 8.46 6.38 1.75
C THR A 61 8.59 5.03 1.05
N VAL A 62 9.83 4.52 0.91
CA VAL A 62 10.10 3.27 0.20
C VAL A 62 10.87 2.29 1.08
N ASP A 63 10.30 1.11 1.26
CA ASP A 63 10.98 -0.05 1.82
C ASP A 63 11.46 -0.96 0.69
N VAL A 64 12.75 -1.25 0.62
CA VAL A 64 13.31 -2.21 -0.34
C VAL A 64 13.83 -3.42 0.41
N LYS A 65 13.48 -4.62 -0.05
CA LYS A 65 14.04 -5.86 0.47
C LYS A 65 14.48 -6.78 -0.67
N GLU A 66 15.77 -7.04 -0.72
CA GLU A 66 16.37 -8.00 -1.62
C GLU A 66 16.44 -9.38 -0.95
N TYR A 67 16.17 -10.43 -1.72
CA TYR A 67 16.34 -11.82 -1.33
C TYR A 67 17.48 -12.42 -2.16
N ALA A 68 18.51 -12.89 -1.46
CA ALA A 68 19.69 -13.49 -2.07
C ALA A 68 19.40 -14.92 -2.57
N GLY A 69 20.06 -15.33 -3.66
CA GLY A 69 20.02 -16.68 -4.22
C GLY A 69 18.72 -17.08 -4.91
N VAL A 70 17.71 -16.21 -4.95
CA VAL A 70 16.43 -16.46 -5.62
C VAL A 70 16.40 -15.85 -7.02
N THR A 71 15.66 -16.48 -7.92
CA THR A 71 15.49 -16.03 -9.30
C THR A 71 14.22 -15.20 -9.48
N HIS A 72 14.08 -14.58 -10.66
CA HIS A 72 12.80 -14.03 -11.12
C HIS A 72 11.63 -15.02 -10.91
N GLU A 73 10.45 -14.50 -10.55
CA GLU A 73 9.23 -15.26 -10.21
C GLU A 73 9.28 -16.13 -8.93
N PHE A 74 10.32 -16.03 -8.08
CA PHE A 74 10.37 -16.84 -6.85
C PHE A 74 9.18 -16.61 -5.91
N PHE A 75 8.59 -15.41 -5.91
CA PHE A 75 7.54 -15.00 -4.98
C PHE A 75 6.32 -15.93 -4.99
N GLY A 76 5.99 -16.54 -6.14
CA GLY A 76 4.87 -17.49 -6.26
C GLY A 76 5.17 -18.91 -5.74
N MET A 77 6.39 -19.18 -5.30
CA MET A 77 6.86 -20.52 -4.92
C MET A 77 6.86 -20.76 -3.40
N GLY A 78 6.06 -20.02 -2.62
CA GLY A 78 6.06 -20.11 -1.15
C GLY A 78 5.73 -21.48 -0.55
N SER A 79 5.22 -22.42 -1.33
CA SER A 79 5.02 -23.82 -0.91
C SER A 79 6.30 -24.66 -0.89
N VAL A 80 7.33 -24.25 -1.64
CA VAL A 80 8.55 -25.05 -1.86
C VAL A 80 9.84 -24.27 -1.65
N VAL A 81 9.82 -22.94 -1.76
CA VAL A 81 10.97 -22.06 -1.50
C VAL A 81 10.74 -21.28 -0.21
N ALA A 82 11.60 -21.48 0.78
CA ALA A 82 11.48 -20.81 2.09
C ALA A 82 11.57 -19.28 1.97
N ASP A 83 12.47 -18.76 1.14
CA ASP A 83 12.62 -17.32 0.91
C ASP A 83 11.40 -16.71 0.23
N ALA A 84 10.73 -17.44 -0.67
CA ALA A 84 9.45 -17.03 -1.23
C ALA A 84 8.40 -16.91 -0.12
N LYS A 85 8.34 -17.89 0.80
CA LYS A 85 7.40 -17.82 1.92
C LYS A 85 7.68 -16.63 2.85
N ALA A 86 8.96 -16.35 3.09
CA ALA A 86 9.39 -15.20 3.87
C ALA A 86 9.05 -13.88 3.17
N ALA A 87 9.17 -13.80 1.84
CA ALA A 87 8.76 -12.66 1.02
C ALA A 87 7.25 -12.42 1.05
N GLU A 88 6.43 -13.46 0.88
CA GLU A 88 4.98 -13.39 1.01
C GLU A 88 4.57 -12.86 2.39
N THR A 89 5.18 -13.40 3.45
CA THR A 89 4.89 -13.00 4.84
C THR A 89 5.26 -11.53 5.07
N TYR A 90 6.46 -11.12 4.62
CA TYR A 90 6.92 -9.75 4.69
C TYR A 90 5.96 -8.77 3.96
N ALA A 91 5.54 -9.12 2.74
CA ALA A 91 4.57 -8.33 1.99
C ALA A 91 3.21 -8.23 2.71
N ALA A 92 2.70 -9.35 3.24
CA ALA A 92 1.46 -9.37 3.99
C ALA A 92 1.52 -8.48 5.25
N ASP A 93 2.64 -8.48 5.96
CA ASP A 93 2.81 -7.66 7.16
C ASP A 93 2.92 -6.16 6.82
N LYS A 94 3.60 -5.80 5.73
CA LYS A 94 3.62 -4.42 5.21
C LYS A 94 2.22 -3.94 4.83
N LEU A 95 1.41 -4.79 4.19
CA LEU A 95 0.02 -4.46 3.85
C LEU A 95 -0.84 -4.28 5.11
N LYS A 96 -0.76 -5.20 6.09
CA LYS A 96 -1.49 -5.06 7.36
C LYS A 96 -1.15 -3.75 8.06
N ALA A 97 0.13 -3.41 8.13
CA ALA A 97 0.60 -2.16 8.73
C ALA A 97 0.05 -0.94 7.98
N ALA A 98 0.10 -0.94 6.64
CA ALA A 98 -0.41 0.15 5.82
C ALA A 98 -1.93 0.37 5.96
N PHE A 99 -2.70 -0.71 6.15
CA PHE A 99 -4.15 -0.65 6.34
C PHE A 99 -4.59 -0.54 7.80
N GLY A 100 -3.67 -0.54 8.76
CA GLY A 100 -3.99 -0.53 10.19
C GLY A 100 -4.74 -1.77 10.67
N LEU A 101 -4.57 -2.91 10.00
CA LEU A 101 -5.26 -4.15 10.33
C LEU A 101 -4.60 -4.80 11.55
N SER A 102 -5.37 -5.00 12.61
CA SER A 102 -4.95 -5.77 13.77
C SER A 102 -5.21 -7.27 13.53
N PRO A 103 -4.47 -8.20 14.19
CA PRO A 103 -4.70 -9.64 14.03
C PRO A 103 -6.15 -10.08 14.31
N HIS A 104 -6.90 -9.32 15.11
CA HIS A 104 -8.31 -9.56 15.43
C HIS A 104 -9.27 -9.22 14.26
N ASP A 105 -8.87 -8.36 13.32
CA ASP A 105 -9.74 -7.92 12.22
C ASP A 105 -9.84 -8.98 11.11
N LEU A 106 -8.92 -9.94 11.07
CA LEU A 106 -8.82 -10.97 10.02
C LEU A 106 -9.55 -12.28 10.37
N THR A 107 -10.03 -12.44 11.61
CA THR A 107 -10.67 -13.68 12.09
C THR A 107 -12.21 -13.62 12.13
N SER A 108 -12.81 -12.50 11.76
CA SER A 108 -14.27 -12.43 11.62
C SER A 108 -14.69 -13.07 10.29
N PRO A 109 -15.52 -14.13 10.29
CA PRO A 109 -16.11 -14.62 9.05
C PRO A 109 -16.98 -13.50 8.48
N ALA A 110 -17.05 -13.41 7.15
CA ALA A 110 -17.83 -12.40 6.42
C ALA A 110 -19.27 -12.29 6.98
N GLY A 111 -19.46 -11.37 7.93
CA GLY A 111 -20.64 -11.27 8.76
C GLY A 111 -21.24 -9.88 8.64
N ASP A 112 -22.25 -9.80 7.77
CA ASP A 112 -23.34 -8.82 7.78
C ASP A 112 -22.96 -7.32 7.83
N ARG A 113 -22.71 -6.74 6.64
CA ARG A 113 -22.76 -5.29 6.41
C ARG A 113 -24.21 -4.76 6.43
N ARG A 114 -24.99 -5.02 7.50
CA ARG A 114 -26.29 -4.38 7.69
C ARG A 114 -26.39 -3.69 9.05
N ARG A 115 -26.64 -2.38 8.95
CA ARG A 115 -27.21 -1.44 9.93
C ARG A 115 -26.26 -0.87 10.99
N ARG A 116 -25.72 0.31 10.68
CA ARG A 116 -25.75 1.44 11.63
C ARG A 116 -26.73 2.50 11.13
N PRO A 117 -27.84 2.75 11.82
CA PRO A 117 -28.55 4.01 11.68
C PRO A 117 -28.52 4.81 12.99
N GLY A 118 -28.07 6.06 12.88
CA GLY A 118 -28.61 7.17 13.65
C GLY A 118 -27.88 7.52 14.94
N ALA A 119 -26.91 8.44 14.82
CA ALA A 119 -26.57 9.35 15.91
C ALA A 119 -27.84 10.10 16.34
N ARG A 120 -28.36 9.76 17.53
CA ARG A 120 -29.44 10.51 18.19
C ARG A 120 -28.84 11.20 19.41
N GLY A 121 -28.80 12.53 19.34
CA GLY A 121 -28.07 13.40 20.26
C GLY A 121 -28.49 13.27 21.72
N ASN A 122 -27.49 13.27 22.59
CA ASN A 122 -27.68 13.31 24.04
C ASN A 122 -27.54 14.77 24.50
N ARG A 123 -28.66 15.41 24.85
CA ARG A 123 -28.65 16.72 25.53
C ARG A 123 -28.31 16.52 27.00
N PRO A 124 -27.39 17.29 27.60
CA PRO A 124 -27.20 17.26 29.04
C PRO A 124 -28.34 18.04 29.74
N ARG A 125 -28.93 17.40 30.76
CA ARG A 125 -29.78 18.04 31.77
C ARG A 125 -28.88 18.83 32.72
N THR A 126 -28.94 20.15 32.69
CA THR A 126 -28.40 21.00 33.76
C THR A 126 -29.47 22.00 34.20
N GLY A 127 -29.97 21.77 35.41
CA GLY A 127 -30.79 22.74 36.13
C GLY A 127 -29.90 23.77 36.82
N ALA A 128 -30.16 25.04 36.59
CA ALA A 128 -29.84 26.13 37.52
C ALA A 128 -30.68 27.36 37.14
N ARG A 129 -31.57 27.78 38.04
CA ARG A 129 -32.35 29.02 37.91
C ARG A 129 -31.45 30.22 38.27
N PRO A 130 -31.51 31.36 37.54
CA PRO A 130 -31.07 32.63 38.10
C PRO A 130 -32.26 33.47 38.57
N ARG A 131 -32.17 33.94 39.82
CA ARG A 131 -33.02 34.95 40.43
C ARG A 131 -32.76 36.30 39.74
N PHE A 132 -33.79 36.94 39.18
CA PHE A 132 -33.70 38.34 38.73
C PHE A 132 -34.37 39.26 39.75
N ARG A 133 -33.54 40.12 40.37
CA ARG A 133 -33.91 41.10 41.38
C ARG A 133 -34.41 42.36 40.66
N ARG A 134 -35.65 42.79 40.95
CA ARG A 134 -36.21 44.08 40.53
C ARG A 134 -35.45 45.24 41.19
N ARG A 135 -35.12 46.29 40.42
CA ARG A 135 -35.00 47.67 40.92
C ARG A 135 -35.37 48.67 39.82
N ARG A 136 -36.39 49.47 40.08
CA ARG A 136 -36.54 50.83 39.54
C ARG A 136 -37.13 51.72 40.64
N ARG A 137 -36.53 52.91 40.75
CA ARG A 137 -36.73 54.01 41.70
C ARG A 137 -36.09 53.81 43.06
#